data_AF-A0A950EUK4-F1
#
_entry.id   AF-A0A950EUK4-F1
#
_cell.length_a   1.000
_cell.length_b   1.000
_cell.length_c   1.000
_cell.angle_alpha   90.00
_cell.angle_beta   90.00
_cell.angle_gamma   90.00
#
_symmetry.space_group_name_H-M   'P 1'
#
loop_
_entity.id
_entity.type
_entity.pdbx_description
1 polymer ?
#
loop_
_entity_poly.entity_id
_entity_poly.type
_entity_poly.pdbx_seq_one_letter_code
_entity_poly.pdbx_strand_id
1 'polypeptide(L)'
;MKILVSLACLALAVIACAHSAAALGTATVQKVDKPIDTYNNVRIVFQPKKALLITSADGQGTLIIDKAACSYVGDIQTCLPTSVKLKQNGTVSPIDILKGTVYANLTGQSQPLSNSSMRLPPNGILMSVTTKIGTIINVTGVIDTVTK
;
A
#
# COMPACT_ATOMS: atom_id res chain seq x y z
N MET A 1 -1.90 69.13 5.35
CA MET A 1 -2.97 68.21 4.90
C MET A 1 -2.87 68.03 3.39
N LYS A 2 -2.35 66.87 2.93
CA LYS A 2 -2.24 66.34 1.54
C LYS A 2 -1.42 65.03 1.67
N ILE A 3 -2.07 63.88 1.85
CA ILE A 3 -2.51 62.89 0.83
C ILE A 3 -1.36 62.05 0.25
N LEU A 4 -1.21 60.86 0.85
CA LEU A 4 -1.00 59.51 0.27
C LEU A 4 -0.30 59.36 -1.10
N VAL A 5 0.94 58.84 -1.07
CA VAL A 5 1.63 58.02 -2.09
C VAL A 5 2.70 57.17 -1.35
N SER A 6 3.09 55.92 -1.66
CA SER A 6 2.41 54.69 -2.16
C SER A 6 3.35 53.47 -2.01
N LEU A 7 2.83 52.24 -2.13
CA LEU A 7 3.52 50.98 -2.46
C LEU A 7 4.64 50.42 -1.53
N ALA A 8 4.36 49.28 -0.90
CA ALA A 8 5.22 48.08 -0.95
C ALA A 8 4.43 46.83 -0.49
N CYS A 9 3.96 46.02 -1.43
CA CYS A 9 3.41 44.70 -1.11
C CYS A 9 4.53 43.76 -0.68
N LEU A 10 4.47 43.22 0.53
CA LEU A 10 5.19 41.98 0.87
C LEU A 10 4.17 40.88 1.14
N ALA A 11 3.86 40.13 0.08
CA ALA A 11 3.07 38.92 0.19
C ALA A 11 3.88 37.87 0.96
N LEU A 12 3.52 37.60 2.22
CA LEU A 12 3.99 36.39 2.88
C LEU A 12 3.40 35.20 2.12
N ALA A 13 4.28 34.49 1.42
CA ALA A 13 3.92 33.31 0.66
C ALA A 13 3.24 32.29 1.59
N VAL A 14 2.00 31.94 1.26
CA VAL A 14 1.34 30.78 1.83
C VAL A 14 2.16 29.56 1.39
N ILE A 15 3.03 29.07 2.28
CA ILE A 15 3.63 27.75 2.14
C ILE A 15 2.50 26.75 2.37
N ALA A 16 1.71 26.53 1.32
CA ALA A 16 0.78 25.44 1.26
C ALA A 16 1.62 24.16 1.30
N CYS A 17 1.75 23.57 2.49
CA CYS A 17 2.28 22.23 2.64
C CYS A 17 1.47 21.32 1.73
N ALA A 18 2.09 20.91 0.62
CA ALA A 18 1.50 19.98 -0.31
C ALA A 18 1.31 18.66 0.44
N HIS A 19 0.08 18.45 0.92
CA HIS A 19 -0.34 17.18 1.52
C HIS A 19 -0.34 16.16 0.39
N SER A 20 0.82 15.53 0.19
CA SER A 20 0.97 14.44 -0.78
C SER A 20 -0.08 13.38 -0.48
N ALA A 21 -0.73 12.90 -1.55
CA ALA A 21 -1.97 12.15 -1.48
C ALA A 21 -1.91 11.00 -0.45
N ALA A 22 -3.03 10.81 0.25
CA ALA A 22 -3.11 9.97 1.43
C ALA A 22 -2.59 8.55 1.16
N ALA A 23 -1.72 8.06 2.04
CA ALA A 23 -1.38 6.64 2.09
C ALA A 23 -2.53 5.90 2.79
N LEU A 24 -3.39 5.23 2.01
CA LEU A 24 -4.69 4.72 2.43
C LEU A 24 -4.67 3.24 2.83
N GLY A 25 -3.70 2.82 3.64
CA GLY A 25 -3.63 1.43 4.10
C GLY A 25 -2.96 1.22 5.45
N THR A 26 -3.16 0.02 6.01
CA THR A 26 -2.50 -0.48 7.20
C THR A 26 -1.84 -1.82 6.89
N ALA A 27 -0.59 -1.99 7.31
CA ALA A 27 0.09 -3.28 7.35
C ALA A 27 0.25 -3.74 8.81
N THR A 28 0.06 -5.03 9.07
CA THR A 28 0.40 -5.65 10.36
C THR A 28 1.43 -6.76 10.16
N VAL A 29 2.41 -6.84 11.05
CA VAL A 29 3.45 -7.87 11.05
C VAL A 29 3.44 -8.56 12.41
N GLN A 30 3.00 -9.81 12.42
CA GLN A 30 3.00 -10.66 13.60
C GLN A 30 4.17 -11.66 13.49
N LYS A 31 5.19 -11.47 14.32
CA LYS A 31 6.30 -12.44 14.45
C LYS A 31 5.92 -13.49 15.50
N VAL A 32 6.50 -14.69 15.41
CA VAL A 32 6.30 -15.76 16.39
C VAL A 32 6.68 -15.27 17.79
N ASP A 33 5.79 -15.46 18.76
CA ASP A 33 5.94 -15.06 20.17
C ASP A 33 6.34 -13.59 20.41
N LYS A 34 5.84 -12.69 19.54
CA LYS A 34 5.99 -11.22 19.70
C LYS A 34 4.63 -10.50 19.56
N PRO A 35 4.52 -9.28 20.12
CA PRO A 35 3.43 -8.36 19.80
C PRO A 35 3.31 -8.11 18.28
N ILE A 36 2.12 -7.67 17.86
CA ILE A 36 1.86 -7.31 16.47
C ILE A 36 2.42 -5.91 16.20
N ASP A 37 3.39 -5.79 15.30
CA ASP A 37 3.83 -4.50 14.78
C ASP A 37 2.77 -3.96 13.81
N THR A 38 2.34 -2.71 13.97
CA THR A 38 1.32 -2.09 13.10
C THR A 38 1.89 -0.85 12.41
N TYR A 39 1.81 -0.85 11.08
CA TYR A 39 2.26 0.22 10.21
C TYR A 39 1.04 0.86 9.57
N ASN A 40 0.62 2.01 10.09
CA ASN A 40 -0.45 2.81 9.50
C ASN A 40 0.07 3.66 8.35
N ASN A 41 -0.84 4.13 7.50
CA ASN A 41 -0.54 4.99 6.36
C ASN A 41 0.51 4.37 5.42
N VAL A 42 0.37 3.07 5.10
CA VAL A 42 1.21 2.44 4.07
C VAL A 42 0.71 2.80 2.67
N ARG A 43 1.64 3.12 1.77
CA ARG A 43 1.32 3.42 0.37
C ARG A 43 1.34 2.15 -0.46
N ILE A 44 0.24 1.87 -1.16
CA ILE A 44 -0.01 0.62 -1.88
C ILE A 44 -0.13 0.93 -3.38
N VAL A 45 0.72 0.31 -4.22
CA VAL A 45 0.79 0.60 -5.66
C VAL A 45 1.02 -0.68 -6.47
N PHE A 46 0.32 -0.81 -7.61
CA PHE A 46 0.68 -1.74 -8.67
C PHE A 46 1.52 -1.03 -9.73
N GLN A 47 2.74 -1.53 -9.95
CA GLN A 47 3.61 -1.06 -11.04
C GLN A 47 3.31 -1.79 -12.36
N PRO A 48 3.63 -1.17 -13.53
CA PRO A 48 3.38 -1.75 -14.86
C PRO A 48 3.95 -3.16 -15.08
N LYS A 49 5.01 -3.53 -14.35
CA LYS A 49 5.60 -4.89 -14.37
C LYS A 49 4.86 -5.89 -13.46
N LYS A 50 3.61 -5.60 -13.09
CA LYS A 50 2.74 -6.39 -12.20
C LYS A 50 3.32 -6.62 -10.79
N ALA A 51 4.26 -5.77 -10.37
CA ALA A 51 4.77 -5.79 -9.01
C ALA A 51 3.84 -5.00 -8.09
N LEU A 52 3.46 -5.59 -6.96
CA LEU A 52 2.78 -4.89 -5.87
C LEU A 52 3.84 -4.36 -4.90
N LEU A 53 3.78 -3.06 -4.59
CA LEU A 53 4.64 -2.42 -3.60
C LEU A 53 3.79 -1.87 -2.47
N ILE A 54 4.21 -2.16 -1.24
CA ILE A 54 3.65 -1.62 -0.01
C ILE A 54 4.77 -0.90 0.73
N THR A 55 4.75 0.42 0.73
CA THR A 55 5.78 1.29 1.32
C THR A 55 5.30 1.82 2.67
N SER A 56 6.17 1.83 3.69
CA SER A 56 5.88 2.45 4.98
C SER A 56 5.69 3.97 4.87
N ALA A 57 4.96 4.57 5.82
CA ALA A 57 4.65 6.00 5.81
C ALA A 57 5.89 6.91 5.82
N ASP A 58 7.00 6.44 6.40
CA ASP A 58 8.31 7.10 6.45
C ASP A 58 9.18 6.86 5.20
N GLY A 59 8.72 6.03 4.25
CA GLY A 59 9.46 5.65 3.05
C GLY A 59 10.64 4.69 3.27
N GLN A 60 10.96 4.30 4.51
CA GLN A 60 12.17 3.56 4.85
C GLN A 60 12.10 2.07 4.49
N GLY A 61 10.91 1.48 4.51
CA GLY A 61 10.64 0.09 4.17
C GLY A 61 9.69 -0.02 2.96
N THR A 62 9.97 -0.95 2.06
CA THR A 62 9.04 -1.33 0.99
C THR A 62 9.00 -2.85 0.85
N LEU A 63 7.83 -3.44 1.11
CA LEU A 63 7.54 -4.82 0.74
C LEU A 63 7.23 -4.85 -0.76
N ILE A 64 7.88 -5.76 -1.48
CA ILE A 64 7.77 -5.91 -2.93
C ILE A 64 7.33 -7.34 -3.23
N ILE A 65 6.21 -7.50 -3.92
CA ILE A 65 5.77 -8.79 -4.47
C ILE A 65 5.94 -8.70 -5.99
N ASP A 66 6.99 -9.32 -6.50
CA ASP A 66 7.40 -9.22 -7.91
C ASP A 66 7.09 -10.48 -8.75
N LYS A 67 6.62 -11.57 -8.11
CA LYS A 67 6.07 -12.75 -8.80
C LYS A 67 4.87 -13.29 -8.05
N ALA A 68 3.78 -13.54 -8.79
CA ALA A 68 2.58 -14.20 -8.29
C ALA A 68 1.87 -14.95 -9.43
N ALA A 69 1.17 -16.03 -9.11
CA ALA A 69 0.21 -16.65 -10.00
C ALA A 69 -1.16 -16.02 -9.74
N CYS A 70 -1.79 -15.40 -10.74
CA CYS A 70 -3.04 -14.66 -10.58
C CYS A 70 -4.17 -15.23 -11.43
N SER A 71 -5.38 -15.23 -10.87
CA SER A 71 -6.64 -15.50 -11.54
C SER A 71 -7.66 -14.40 -11.20
N TYR A 72 -8.85 -14.48 -11.80
CA TYR A 72 -9.98 -13.63 -11.46
C TYR A 72 -11.10 -14.48 -10.86
N VAL A 73 -11.80 -13.93 -9.87
CA VAL A 73 -13.02 -14.52 -9.30
C VAL A 73 -14.08 -13.41 -9.29
N GLY A 74 -14.93 -13.43 -10.32
CA GLY A 74 -15.65 -12.22 -10.73
C GLY A 74 -14.67 -11.10 -11.10
N ASP A 75 -14.94 -9.88 -10.65
CA ASP A 75 -14.08 -8.71 -10.90
C ASP A 75 -12.87 -8.60 -9.96
N ILE A 76 -12.75 -9.47 -8.95
CA ILE A 76 -11.63 -9.45 -8.01
C ILE A 76 -10.47 -10.25 -8.59
N GLN A 77 -9.29 -9.61 -8.70
CA GLN A 77 -8.06 -10.30 -9.00
C GLN A 77 -7.55 -11.00 -7.73
N THR A 78 -7.36 -12.31 -7.81
CA THR A 78 -6.82 -13.14 -6.72
C THR A 78 -5.45 -13.65 -7.14
N CYS A 79 -4.42 -13.36 -6.35
CA CYS A 79 -3.04 -13.75 -6.63
C CYS A 79 -2.43 -14.56 -5.48
N LEU A 80 -1.66 -15.59 -5.84
CA LEU A 80 -0.82 -16.37 -4.95
C LEU A 80 0.63 -15.92 -5.15
N PRO A 81 1.21 -15.10 -4.24
CA PRO A 81 2.60 -14.67 -4.33
C PRO A 81 3.56 -15.87 -4.29
N THR A 82 4.62 -15.79 -5.08
CA THR A 82 5.72 -16.79 -5.14
C THR A 82 7.09 -16.17 -4.87
N SER A 83 7.19 -14.84 -4.90
CA SER A 83 8.40 -14.08 -4.56
C SER A 83 8.00 -12.81 -3.81
N VAL A 84 8.60 -12.63 -2.63
CA VAL A 84 8.44 -11.44 -1.80
C VAL A 84 9.82 -10.96 -1.38
N LYS A 85 10.03 -9.64 -1.37
CA LYS A 85 11.29 -8.99 -0.97
C LYS A 85 10.99 -7.82 -0.06
N LEU A 86 11.89 -7.53 0.86
CA LEU A 86 11.91 -6.29 1.62
C LEU A 86 13.06 -5.42 1.12
N LYS A 87 12.73 -4.22 0.62
CA LYS A 87 13.70 -3.15 0.44
C LYS A 87 13.69 -2.30 1.71
N GLN A 88 14.83 -2.18 2.40
CA GLN A 88 14.97 -1.34 3.59
C GLN A 88 16.41 -0.81 3.68
N ASN A 89 16.57 0.48 4.02
CA ASN A 89 17.88 1.14 4.15
C ASN A 89 18.80 0.94 2.92
N GLY A 90 18.21 0.97 1.72
CA GLY A 90 18.92 0.74 0.45
C GLY A 90 19.14 -0.73 0.07
N THR A 91 19.15 -1.65 1.03
CA THR A 91 19.33 -3.10 0.82
C THR A 91 18.02 -3.76 0.36
N VAL A 92 18.10 -4.77 -0.50
CA VAL A 92 16.95 -5.60 -0.92
C VAL A 92 17.21 -7.05 -0.50
N SER A 93 16.38 -7.54 0.42
CA SER A 93 16.47 -8.91 0.96
C SER A 93 15.26 -9.74 0.53
N PRO A 94 15.44 -10.98 0.03
CA PRO A 94 14.32 -11.89 -0.20
C PRO A 94 13.67 -12.31 1.13
N ILE A 95 12.36 -12.53 1.09
CA ILE A 95 11.61 -13.14 2.19
C ILE A 95 11.14 -14.52 1.72
N ASP A 96 11.62 -15.56 2.40
CA ASP A 96 11.14 -16.91 2.23
C ASP A 96 9.68 -17.04 2.68
N ILE A 97 8.76 -17.17 1.72
CA ILE A 97 7.34 -17.39 1.97
C ILE A 97 6.99 -18.88 2.05
N LEU A 98 6.04 -19.19 2.93
CA LEU A 98 5.37 -20.50 3.01
C LEU A 98 4.10 -20.49 2.16
N LYS A 99 3.31 -19.42 2.26
CA LYS A 99 2.05 -19.22 1.53
C LYS A 99 1.65 -17.75 1.56
N GLY A 100 0.73 -17.36 0.68
CA GLY A 100 0.03 -16.09 0.79
C GLY A 100 -1.13 -15.98 -0.20
N THR A 101 -1.93 -14.95 -0.02
CA THR A 101 -3.02 -14.57 -0.92
C THR A 101 -3.11 -13.05 -0.97
N VAL A 102 -3.28 -12.51 -2.18
CA VAL A 102 -3.65 -11.10 -2.43
C VAL A 102 -5.00 -11.10 -3.13
N TYR A 103 -5.95 -10.36 -2.61
CA TYR A 103 -7.19 -9.98 -3.28
C TYR A 103 -7.11 -8.49 -3.63
N ALA A 104 -7.23 -8.16 -4.91
CA ALA A 104 -7.24 -6.78 -5.39
C ALA A 104 -8.52 -6.53 -6.18
N ASN A 105 -9.32 -5.59 -5.71
CA ASN A 105 -10.43 -5.03 -6.46
C ASN A 105 -9.91 -3.86 -7.29
N LEU A 106 -9.67 -4.09 -8.58
CA LEU A 106 -9.16 -3.06 -9.50
C LEU A 106 -10.30 -2.24 -10.17
N THR A 107 -11.51 -2.30 -9.61
CA THR A 107 -12.70 -1.60 -10.13
C THR A 107 -13.07 -0.40 -9.28
N GLY A 108 -13.83 0.53 -9.87
CA GLY A 108 -14.41 1.69 -9.18
C GLY A 108 -15.64 1.36 -8.31
N GLN A 109 -15.96 0.08 -8.07
CA GLN A 109 -17.16 -0.35 -7.34
C GLN A 109 -16.79 -1.34 -6.23
N SER A 110 -17.57 -1.41 -5.14
CA SER A 110 -17.30 -2.33 -4.03
C SER A 110 -17.63 -3.78 -4.40
N GLN A 111 -16.64 -4.66 -4.45
CA GLN A 111 -16.79 -6.06 -4.88
C GLN A 111 -16.88 -7.04 -3.69
N PRO A 112 -17.79 -8.04 -3.72
CA PRO A 112 -17.87 -9.06 -2.67
C PRO A 112 -16.72 -10.06 -2.76
N LEU A 113 -16.13 -10.46 -1.63
CA LEU A 113 -15.23 -11.62 -1.62
C LEU A 113 -16.03 -12.92 -1.75
N SER A 114 -15.56 -13.83 -2.59
CA SER A 114 -16.12 -15.17 -2.65
C SER A 114 -15.97 -15.89 -1.31
N ASN A 115 -17.04 -16.55 -0.87
CA ASN A 115 -17.12 -17.29 0.40
C ASN A 115 -16.89 -16.43 1.66
N SER A 116 -17.15 -15.11 1.58
CA SER A 116 -17.09 -14.20 2.73
C SER A 116 -18.24 -13.18 2.69
N SER A 117 -18.66 -12.68 3.84
CA SER A 117 -19.58 -11.54 3.95
C SER A 117 -18.86 -10.18 3.71
N MET A 118 -17.53 -10.18 3.67
CA MET A 118 -16.73 -8.97 3.47
C MET A 118 -16.74 -8.52 2.00
N ARG A 119 -16.75 -7.20 1.80
CA ARG A 119 -16.60 -6.56 0.48
C ARG A 119 -15.29 -5.78 0.44
N LEU A 120 -14.53 -5.89 -0.65
CA LEU A 120 -13.43 -4.97 -0.93
C LEU A 120 -14.00 -3.64 -1.43
N PRO A 121 -13.56 -2.49 -0.89
CA PRO A 121 -13.94 -1.18 -1.42
C PRO A 121 -13.38 -0.98 -2.84
N PRO A 122 -13.81 0.06 -3.58
CA PRO A 122 -13.22 0.45 -4.86
C PRO A 122 -11.70 0.62 -4.74
N ASN A 123 -10.95 0.11 -5.73
CA ASN A 123 -9.48 0.06 -5.69
C ASN A 123 -8.90 -0.62 -4.43
N GLY A 124 -9.70 -1.40 -3.70
CA GLY A 124 -9.32 -1.99 -2.42
C GLY A 124 -8.36 -3.17 -2.57
N ILE A 125 -7.53 -3.39 -1.55
CA ILE A 125 -6.68 -4.58 -1.43
C ILE A 125 -6.87 -5.25 -0.05
N LEU A 126 -6.76 -6.57 -0.05
CA LEU A 126 -6.55 -7.40 1.12
C LEU A 126 -5.43 -8.39 0.81
N MET A 127 -4.42 -8.47 1.66
CA MET A 127 -3.31 -9.41 1.53
C MET A 127 -3.03 -10.10 2.86
N SER A 128 -2.68 -11.38 2.79
CA SER A 128 -2.02 -12.10 3.88
C SER A 128 -0.87 -12.94 3.34
N VAL A 129 0.29 -12.88 3.97
CA VAL A 129 1.49 -13.68 3.64
C VAL A 129 2.03 -14.31 4.91
N THR A 130 2.32 -15.61 4.87
CA THR A 130 3.02 -16.32 5.95
C THR A 130 4.43 -16.67 5.47
N THR A 131 5.46 -16.29 6.22
CA THR A 131 6.85 -16.65 5.95
C THR A 131 7.16 -18.08 6.40
N LYS A 132 8.24 -18.69 5.89
CA LYS A 132 8.70 -20.02 6.36
C LYS A 132 9.05 -20.04 7.85
N ILE A 133 9.42 -18.89 8.42
CA ILE A 133 9.71 -18.72 9.85
C ILE A 133 8.47 -18.32 10.68
N GLY A 134 7.25 -18.49 10.13
CA GLY A 134 5.99 -18.27 10.85
C GLY A 134 5.58 -16.81 11.05
N THR A 135 6.32 -15.83 10.51
CA THR A 135 5.88 -14.42 10.54
C THR A 135 4.70 -14.23 9.59
N ILE A 136 3.62 -13.62 10.07
CA ILE A 136 2.44 -13.29 9.28
C ILE A 136 2.46 -11.79 8.97
N ILE A 137 2.29 -11.45 7.69
CA ILE A 137 2.18 -10.08 7.19
C ILE A 137 0.79 -9.92 6.58
N ASN A 138 -0.04 -9.05 7.13
CA ASN A 138 -1.34 -8.70 6.55
C ASN A 138 -1.32 -7.25 6.07
N VAL A 139 -2.01 -6.94 4.98
CA VAL A 139 -2.20 -5.57 4.48
C VAL A 139 -3.64 -5.37 4.05
N THR A 140 -4.22 -4.25 4.43
CA THR A 140 -5.52 -3.76 3.95
C THR A 140 -5.38 -2.30 3.53
N GLY A 141 -6.17 -1.87 2.55
CA GLY A 141 -6.18 -0.48 2.13
C GLY A 141 -6.74 -0.25 0.73
N VAL A 142 -6.43 0.92 0.17
CA VAL A 142 -6.75 1.34 -1.18
C VAL A 142 -5.47 1.49 -2.00
N ILE A 143 -5.51 1.04 -3.26
CA ILE A 143 -4.43 1.14 -4.23
C ILE A 143 -4.41 2.57 -4.79
N ASP A 144 -3.32 3.28 -4.56
CA ASP A 144 -3.15 4.70 -4.91
C ASP A 144 -2.92 4.91 -6.42
N THR A 145 -2.37 3.92 -7.12
CA THR A 145 -2.18 4.01 -8.58
C THR A 145 -2.22 2.64 -9.24
N VAL A 146 -3.07 2.50 -10.26
CA VAL A 146 -3.00 1.42 -11.26
C VAL A 146 -2.40 2.03 -12.53
N THR A 147 -1.07 1.98 -12.65
CA THR A 147 -0.41 2.42 -13.88
C THR A 147 -0.51 1.27 -14.88
N LYS A 148 -1.41 1.40 -15.85
CA LYS A 148 -1.56 0.44 -16.97
C LYS A 148 -0.41 0.55 -17.96
#